data_AF-K2DEM9-F1
#
_entry.id   AF-K2DEM9-F1
#
_cell.length_a   1.000
_cell.length_b   1.000
_cell.length_c   1.000
_cell.angle_alpha   90.00
_cell.angle_beta   90.00
_cell.angle_gamma   90.00
#
_symmetry.space_group_name_H-M   'P 1'
#
loop_
_entity.id
_entity.type
_entity.pdbx_description
1 polymer ?
#
loop_
_entity_poly.entity_id
_entity_poly.type
_entity_poly.pdbx_seq_one_letter_code
_entity_poly.pdbx_strand_id
1 'polypeptide(L)'
;MRRLVREGIWRINEPAARIWNIGGHIYLVWPAAGEEIAKRASGEDIPGLPKTPDGILDMMVEREIAYLREGEGDRYYYIAPSVLTEKIPDLKLKAIRLRDQALISSAIIPPV
;
A
#
# COMPACT_ATOMS: atom_id res chain seq x y z
N MET A 1 4.77 -8.65 1.71
CA MET A 1 5.10 -7.21 1.58
C MET A 1 6.54 -6.90 2.00
N ARG A 2 6.97 -7.21 3.24
CA ARG A 2 8.38 -7.01 3.68
C ARG A 2 9.45 -7.44 2.66
N ARG A 3 9.26 -8.61 2.04
CA ARG A 3 10.16 -9.14 1.01
C ARG A 3 10.25 -8.23 -0.24
N LEU A 4 9.14 -7.64 -0.69
CA LEU A 4 9.11 -6.71 -1.83
C LEU A 4 9.93 -5.45 -1.55
N VAL A 5 9.89 -4.96 -0.31
CA VAL A 5 10.73 -3.84 0.14
C VAL A 5 12.20 -4.26 0.20
N ARG A 6 12.49 -5.40 0.84
CA ARG A 6 13.87 -5.89 1.00
C ARG A 6 14.57 -6.15 -0.34
N GLU A 7 13.83 -6.56 -1.36
CA GLU A 7 14.34 -6.78 -2.72
C GLU A 7 14.35 -5.51 -3.58
N GLY A 8 14.00 -4.35 -3.01
CA GLY A 8 14.03 -3.05 -3.69
C GLY A 8 12.93 -2.84 -4.72
N ILE A 9 11.97 -3.77 -4.83
CA ILE A 9 10.84 -3.67 -5.75
C ILE A 9 9.86 -2.61 -5.25
N TRP A 10 9.56 -2.63 -3.94
CA TRP A 10 8.76 -1.60 -3.30
C TRP A 10 9.64 -0.58 -2.64
N ARG A 11 9.55 0.64 -3.17
CA ARG A 11 10.16 1.83 -2.59
C ARG A 11 9.24 2.45 -1.56
N ILE A 12 9.83 3.24 -0.66
CA ILE A 12 9.16 3.89 0.47
C ILE A 12 9.46 5.39 0.40
N ASN A 13 8.43 6.23 0.48
CA ASN A 13 8.57 7.70 0.61
C ASN A 13 9.37 8.41 -0.49
N GLU A 14 9.45 7.81 -1.69
CA GLU A 14 10.17 8.38 -2.82
C GLU A 14 9.33 8.28 -4.11
N PRO A 15 9.70 8.98 -5.19
CA PRO A 15 8.98 8.88 -6.45
C PRO A 15 8.81 7.43 -6.93
N ALA A 16 7.60 7.11 -7.41
CA ALA A 16 7.15 5.77 -7.78
C ALA A 16 7.04 4.75 -6.63
N ALA A 17 7.18 5.17 -5.36
CA ALA A 17 6.96 4.31 -4.21
C ALA A 17 5.55 3.71 -4.16
N ARG A 18 5.48 2.47 -3.68
CA ARG A 18 4.22 1.80 -3.34
C ARG A 18 3.78 2.12 -1.91
N ILE A 19 4.72 2.48 -1.05
CA ILE A 19 4.47 2.71 0.37
C ILE A 19 4.78 4.16 0.71
N TRP A 20 3.87 4.77 1.44
CA TRP A 20 4.00 6.14 1.94
C TRP A 20 3.68 6.17 3.42
N ASN A 21 4.53 6.81 4.22
CA ASN A 21 4.19 7.20 5.58
C ASN A 21 3.82 8.68 5.58
N ILE A 22 2.56 8.99 5.87
CA ILE A 22 2.05 10.36 5.93
C ILE A 22 1.36 10.53 7.28
N GLY A 23 1.82 11.51 8.06
CA GLY A 23 1.26 11.78 9.39
C GLY A 23 1.34 10.58 10.35
N GLY A 24 2.30 9.67 10.17
CA GLY A 24 2.45 8.45 10.97
C GLY A 24 1.58 7.27 10.51
N HIS A 25 0.76 7.46 9.47
CA HIS A 25 -0.04 6.39 8.88
C HIS A 25 0.66 5.82 7.64
N ILE A 26 0.66 4.49 7.55
CA ILE A 26 1.20 3.80 6.38
C ILE A 26 0.10 3.61 5.33
N TYR A 27 0.36 4.13 4.16
CA TYR A 27 -0.49 3.99 2.99
C TYR A 27 0.19 3.13 1.94
N LEU A 28 -0.61 2.27 1.30
CA LEU A 28 -0.18 1.40 0.22
C LEU A 28 -0.93 1.80 -1.05
N VAL A 29 -0.20 2.17 -2.11
CA VAL A 29 -0.76 2.61 -3.40
C VAL A 29 -1.55 1.48 -4.04
N TRP A 30 -2.80 1.75 -4.42
CA TRP A 30 -3.76 0.74 -4.86
C TRP A 30 -4.43 1.12 -6.19
N PRO A 31 -4.63 0.18 -7.15
CA PRO A 31 -4.46 -1.28 -7.07
C PRO A 31 -3.05 -1.79 -7.38
N ALA A 32 -2.11 -0.93 -7.77
CA ALA A 32 -0.78 -1.34 -8.23
C ALA A 32 -0.05 -2.28 -7.25
N ALA A 33 -0.08 -2.01 -5.94
CA ALA A 33 0.50 -2.92 -4.96
C ALA A 33 -0.23 -4.27 -4.90
N GLY A 34 -1.56 -4.28 -5.02
CA GLY A 34 -2.37 -5.50 -5.07
C GLY A 34 -2.03 -6.40 -6.26
N GLU A 35 -1.80 -5.81 -7.43
CA GLU A 35 -1.38 -6.53 -8.63
C GLU A 35 -0.01 -7.19 -8.44
N GLU A 36 0.92 -6.49 -7.81
CA GLU A 36 2.26 -7.02 -7.53
C GLU A 36 2.23 -8.14 -6.48
N ILE A 37 1.35 -8.05 -5.48
CA ILE A 37 1.11 -9.14 -4.52
C ILE A 37 0.50 -10.35 -5.25
N ALA A 38 -0.55 -10.14 -6.06
CA ALA A 38 -1.23 -11.20 -6.80
C ALA A 38 -0.29 -11.96 -7.74
N LYS A 39 0.55 -11.22 -8.48
CA LYS A 39 1.55 -11.77 -9.39
C LYS A 39 2.54 -12.67 -8.65
N ARG A 40 2.97 -12.27 -7.44
CA ARG A 40 3.85 -13.09 -6.61
C ARG A 40 3.19 -14.34 -6.07
N ALA A 41 2.01 -14.18 -5.49
CA ALA A 41 1.27 -15.29 -4.90
C ALA A 41 0.96 -16.38 -5.92
N SER A 42 0.67 -15.99 -7.16
CA SER A 42 0.45 -16.91 -8.27
C SER A 42 1.71 -17.70 -8.66
N GLY A 43 2.90 -17.14 -8.45
CA GLY A 43 4.17 -17.82 -8.70
C GLY A 43 4.65 -18.73 -7.57
N GLU A 44 4.13 -18.53 -6.35
CA GLU A 44 4.49 -19.32 -5.15
C GLU A 44 3.42 -20.38 -4.80
N ASP A 45 2.39 -20.54 -5.63
CA ASP A 45 1.23 -21.44 -5.46
C ASP A 45 0.68 -21.50 -4.03
N ILE A 46 0.46 -20.33 -3.43
CA ILE A 46 -0.03 -20.22 -2.05
C ILE A 46 -1.52 -20.60 -2.01
N PRO A 47 -1.90 -21.73 -1.39
CA PRO A 47 -3.29 -22.17 -1.38
C PRO A 47 -4.19 -21.19 -0.62
N GLY A 48 -5.34 -20.86 -1.20
CA GLY A 48 -6.32 -19.99 -0.57
C GLY A 48 -6.01 -18.48 -0.62
N LEU A 49 -4.91 -18.06 -1.24
CA LEU A 49 -4.68 -16.63 -1.47
C LEU A 49 -5.41 -16.16 -2.74
N PRO A 50 -6.20 -15.08 -2.67
CA PRO A 50 -6.80 -14.49 -3.87
C PRO A 50 -5.74 -14.05 -4.89
N LYS A 51 -6.05 -14.25 -6.18
CA LYS A 51 -5.16 -13.92 -7.31
C LYS A 51 -5.51 -12.60 -8.01
N THR A 52 -6.42 -11.82 -7.43
CA THR A 52 -6.82 -10.50 -7.92
C THR A 52 -6.54 -9.45 -6.86
N PRO A 53 -6.26 -8.18 -7.24
CA PRO A 53 -6.13 -7.10 -6.28
C PRO A 53 -7.35 -7.04 -5.36
N ASP A 54 -8.57 -6.98 -5.91
CA ASP A 54 -9.78 -6.83 -5.11
C ASP A 54 -9.96 -7.96 -4.09
N GLY A 55 -9.73 -9.22 -4.47
CA GLY A 55 -9.81 -10.32 -3.53
C GLY A 55 -8.74 -10.24 -2.43
N ILE A 56 -7.52 -9.80 -2.77
CA ILE A 56 -6.46 -9.56 -1.77
C ILE A 56 -6.88 -8.44 -0.82
N LEU A 57 -7.47 -7.36 -1.33
CA LEU A 57 -7.96 -6.25 -0.52
C LEU A 57 -9.07 -6.69 0.42
N ASP A 58 -10.06 -7.43 -0.07
CA ASP A 58 -11.17 -7.92 0.75
C ASP A 58 -10.63 -8.80 1.88
N MET A 59 -9.73 -9.74 1.57
CA MET A 59 -9.03 -10.56 2.57
C MET A 59 -8.22 -9.70 3.57
N MET A 60 -7.54 -8.65 3.10
CA MET A 60 -6.77 -7.76 3.98
C MET A 60 -7.67 -6.96 4.91
N VAL A 61 -8.85 -6.54 4.45
CA VAL A 61 -9.84 -5.82 5.28
C VAL A 61 -10.49 -6.78 6.28
N GLU A 62 -10.93 -7.96 5.84
CA GLU A 62 -11.52 -9.00 6.69
C GLU A 62 -10.57 -9.42 7.83
N ARG A 63 -9.27 -9.48 7.57
CA ARG A 63 -8.24 -9.82 8.56
C ARG A 63 -7.69 -8.61 9.33
N GLU A 64 -8.29 -7.44 9.14
CA GLU A 64 -7.86 -6.17 9.73
C GLU A 64 -6.38 -5.81 9.46
N ILE A 65 -5.83 -6.25 8.33
CA ILE A 65 -4.47 -5.94 7.88
C ILE A 65 -4.44 -4.56 7.21
N ALA A 66 -5.54 -4.18 6.56
CA ALA A 66 -5.72 -2.86 5.97
C ALA A 66 -7.12 -2.31 6.23
N TYR A 67 -7.22 -1.01 6.09
CA TYR A 67 -8.42 -0.23 6.28
C TYR A 67 -8.69 0.61 5.03
N LEU A 68 -9.96 0.63 4.65
CA LEU A 68 -10.50 1.57 3.68
C LEU A 68 -10.85 2.89 4.38
N ARG A 69 -11.12 3.92 3.59
CA ARG A 69 -11.61 5.20 4.09
C ARG A 69 -13.06 5.04 4.52
N GLU A 70 -13.38 5.55 5.69
CA GLU A 70 -14.75 5.62 6.20
C GLU A 70 -15.46 6.89 5.68
N GLY A 71 -16.78 6.81 5.55
CA GLY A 71 -17.63 7.93 5.16
C GLY A 71 -18.13 7.88 3.71
N GLU A 72 -18.78 8.96 3.28
CA GLU A 72 -19.38 9.06 1.96
C GLU A 72 -18.33 9.33 0.85
N GLY A 73 -18.58 8.75 -0.33
CA GLY A 73 -17.75 8.87 -1.51
C GLY A 73 -16.85 7.66 -1.74
N ASP A 74 -15.63 7.91 -2.24
CA ASP A 74 -14.69 6.83 -2.56
C ASP A 74 -14.15 6.19 -1.27
N ARG A 75 -14.20 4.85 -1.24
CA ARG A 75 -13.67 3.99 -0.16
C ARG A 75 -12.15 3.99 -0.09
N TYR A 76 -11.45 4.51 -1.09
CA TYR A 76 -9.99 4.62 -1.06
C TYR A 76 -9.53 5.95 -0.44
N TYR A 77 -8.33 5.93 0.15
CA TYR A 77 -7.63 7.15 0.50
C TYR A 77 -7.01 7.77 -0.74
N TYR A 78 -7.01 9.10 -0.82
CA TYR A 78 -6.27 9.87 -1.82
C TYR A 78 -5.18 10.65 -1.11
N ILE A 79 -3.95 10.17 -1.23
CA ILE A 79 -2.78 10.75 -0.56
C ILE A 79 -2.03 11.68 -1.51
N ALA A 80 -1.44 12.74 -0.97
CA ALA A 80 -0.65 13.70 -1.71
C ALA A 80 0.70 13.90 -0.99
N PRO A 81 1.67 12.98 -1.19
CA PRO A 81 2.96 13.08 -0.53
C PRO A 81 3.72 14.34 -0.98
N SER A 82 4.28 15.07 -0.01
CA SER A 82 5.04 16.31 -0.23
C SER A 82 6.11 16.17 -1.32
N VAL A 83 6.89 15.09 -1.25
CA VAL A 83 7.94 14.71 -2.21
C VAL A 83 7.46 14.67 -3.67
N LEU A 84 6.18 14.35 -3.90
CA LEU A 84 5.58 14.34 -5.23
C LEU A 84 4.96 15.69 -5.59
N THR A 85 4.24 16.30 -4.66
CA THR A 85 3.51 17.54 -4.91
C THR A 85 4.42 18.75 -5.13
N GLU A 86 5.65 18.72 -4.62
CA GLU A 86 6.67 19.73 -4.94
C GLU A 86 6.92 19.84 -6.46
N LYS A 87 6.79 18.72 -7.19
CA LYS A 87 6.99 18.66 -8.65
C LYS A 87 5.69 18.64 -9.42
N ILE A 88 4.64 18.04 -8.85
CA ILE A 88 3.33 17.86 -9.47
C ILE A 88 2.25 18.21 -8.44
N PRO A 89 1.89 19.49 -8.25
CA PRO A 89 1.05 19.97 -7.15
C PRO A 89 -0.30 19.26 -6.98
N ASP A 90 -0.93 18.87 -8.09
CA ASP A 90 -2.26 18.26 -8.08
C ASP A 90 -2.24 16.72 -8.03
N LEU A 91 -1.05 16.10 -7.92
CA LEU A 91 -0.94 14.64 -7.91
C LEU A 91 -1.50 14.05 -6.62
N LYS A 92 -2.55 13.25 -6.76
CA LYS A 92 -3.10 12.41 -5.70
C LYS A 92 -2.95 10.95 -6.08
N LEU A 93 -2.44 10.15 -5.16
CA LEU A 93 -2.34 8.70 -5.31
C LEU A 93 -3.49 8.03 -4.58
N LYS A 94 -4.17 7.11 -5.26
CA LYS A 94 -5.16 6.24 -4.64
C LYS A 94 -4.46 5.18 -3.78
N ALA A 95 -4.93 4.98 -2.56
CA ALA A 95 -4.28 4.12 -1.58
C ALA A 95 -5.26 3.47 -0.60
N ILE A 96 -4.77 2.44 0.08
CA ILE A 96 -5.37 1.85 1.29
C ILE A 96 -4.48 2.14 2.49
N ARG A 97 -5.03 2.16 3.70
CA ARG A 97 -4.23 2.34 4.93
C ARG A 97 -3.87 0.97 5.51
N LEU A 98 -2.62 0.74 5.85
CA LEU A 98 -2.22 -0.47 6.56
C LEU A 98 -2.41 -0.30 8.07
N ARG A 99 -2.68 -1.42 8.77
CA ARG A 99 -2.81 -1.42 10.23
C ARG A 99 -1.54 -0.97 10.94
N ASP A 100 -0.40 -1.48 10.48
CA ASP A 100 0.88 -1.28 11.14
C ASP A 100 2.04 -1.26 10.13
N GLN A 101 3.01 -0.38 10.34
CA GLN A 101 4.29 -0.37 9.60
C GLN A 101 5.06 -1.67 9.74
N ALA A 102 4.85 -2.42 10.83
CA ALA A 102 5.44 -3.74 11.04
C ALA A 102 5.12 -4.70 9.90
N LEU A 103 4.02 -4.52 9.16
CA LEU A 103 3.69 -5.34 7.97
C LEU A 103 4.70 -5.15 6.83
N ILE A 104 5.43 -4.05 6.83
CA ILE A 104 6.33 -3.60 5.78
C ILE A 104 7.80 -3.61 6.22
N SER A 105 8.10 -3.13 7.41
CA SER A 105 9.46 -2.95 7.93
C SER A 105 9.51 -3.20 9.43
N SER A 106 10.62 -3.77 9.92
CA SER A 106 10.92 -3.83 11.36
C SER A 106 11.55 -2.53 11.89
N ALA A 107 12.12 -1.71 10.99
CA ALA A 107 12.61 -0.39 11.32
C ALA A 107 11.49 0.65 11.17
N ILE A 108 11.56 1.71 11.97
CA ILE A 108 10.64 2.85 11.88
C ILE A 108 10.80 3.52 10.52
N ILE A 109 9.66 3.73 9.83
CA ILE A 109 9.63 4.51 8.60
C ILE A 109 9.32 5.95 9.01
N PRO A 110 10.17 6.96 8.71
CA PRO A 110 9.85 8.35 9.04
C PRO A 110 8.68 8.86 8.17
N PRO A 111 7.81 9.75 8.67
CA PRO A 111 6.78 10.38 7.86
C PRO A 111 7.38 11.41 6.88
N VAL A 112 6.68 11.66 5.77
CA VAL A 112 6.96 12.73 4.79
C VAL A 112 5.78 13.69 4.62
#